data_AF-A0A7V5G6G7-F1
#
_entry.id   AF-A0A7V5G6G7-F1
#
_cell.length_a   1.000
_cell.length_b   1.000
_cell.length_c   1.000
_cell.angle_alpha   90.00
_cell.angle_beta   90.00
_cell.angle_gamma   90.00
#
_symmetry.space_group_name_H-M   'P 1'
#
loop_
_entity.id
_entity.type
_entity.pdbx_description
1 polymer ?
#
loop_
_entity_poly.entity_id
_entity_poly.type
_entity_poly.pdbx_seq_one_letter_code
_entity_poly.pdbx_strand_id
1 'polypeptide(L)'
;MNFKYIDTELGLQYLNGNEELYFKILKNFVNRYKDLQIEILDRDKLDNTIHTIKGLSATLGMTKLSEIATKLNEKKIYEKDKLIEFSKKLQLIIDELEIKLQDDKPKTILIITDKIIDIDILIEILGDKHDVIVALDKTMALEAIETENISLILFEIDMIDIYDDIKSKSIPII
;
A
#
# COMPACT_ATOMS: atom_id res chain seq x y z
N MET A 1 -8.05 -8.97 4.77
CA MET A 1 -8.31 -7.51 4.69
C MET A 1 -9.72 -7.32 4.14
N ASN A 2 -10.57 -6.46 4.72
CA ASN A 2 -11.96 -6.29 4.25
C ASN A 2 -12.11 -5.00 3.43
N PHE A 3 -12.66 -5.11 2.23
CA PHE A 3 -12.90 -4.04 1.28
C PHE A 3 -14.40 -3.88 1.02
N LYS A 4 -14.88 -2.65 0.92
CA LYS A 4 -16.28 -2.29 0.66
C LYS A 4 -16.63 -2.39 -0.82
N TYR A 5 -15.69 -2.10 -1.71
CA TYR A 5 -15.94 -2.05 -3.15
C TYR A 5 -15.27 -3.18 -3.94
N ILE A 6 -14.57 -4.08 -3.26
CA ILE A 6 -13.76 -5.14 -3.86
C ILE A 6 -14.10 -6.48 -3.21
N ASP A 7 -14.54 -7.43 -4.02
CA ASP A 7 -14.68 -8.83 -3.62
C ASP A 7 -13.30 -9.51 -3.69
N THR A 8 -12.61 -9.53 -2.56
CA THR A 8 -11.24 -10.05 -2.49
C THR A 8 -11.18 -11.56 -2.65
N GLU A 9 -12.20 -12.30 -2.21
CA GLU A 9 -12.26 -13.75 -2.40
C GLU A 9 -12.35 -14.09 -3.89
N LEU A 10 -13.23 -13.40 -4.61
CA LEU A 10 -13.36 -13.54 -6.06
C LEU A 10 -12.08 -13.13 -6.80
N GLY A 11 -11.48 -12.00 -6.41
CA GLY A 11 -10.25 -11.50 -7.02
C GLY A 11 -9.07 -12.47 -6.84
N LEU A 12 -8.92 -13.03 -5.63
CA LEU A 12 -7.93 -14.06 -5.34
C LEU A 12 -8.21 -15.35 -6.10
N GLN A 13 -9.48 -15.75 -6.23
CA GLN A 13 -9.86 -16.92 -7.01
C GLN A 13 -9.38 -16.81 -8.46
N TYR A 14 -9.53 -15.65 -9.11
CA TYR A 14 -9.03 -15.43 -10.48
C TYR A 14 -7.50 -15.44 -10.59
N LEU A 15 -6.79 -15.26 -9.49
CA LEU A 15 -5.33 -15.33 -9.41
C LEU A 15 -4.83 -16.60 -8.71
N ASN A 16 -5.64 -17.66 -8.67
CA ASN A 16 -5.31 -18.96 -8.06
C ASN A 16 -4.84 -18.84 -6.59
N GLY A 17 -5.40 -17.88 -5.84
CA GLY A 17 -5.05 -17.63 -4.44
C GLY A 17 -3.71 -16.92 -4.23
N ASN A 18 -3.06 -16.39 -5.29
CA ASN A 18 -1.79 -15.70 -5.14
C ASN A 18 -1.96 -14.29 -4.57
N GLU A 19 -1.88 -14.16 -3.24
CA GLU A 19 -2.04 -12.91 -2.52
C GLU A 19 -0.98 -11.87 -2.89
N GLU A 20 0.30 -12.26 -3.01
CA GLU A 20 1.38 -11.33 -3.35
C GLU A 20 1.14 -10.67 -4.71
N LEU A 21 0.79 -11.47 -5.72
CA LEU A 21 0.46 -10.98 -7.05
C LEU A 21 -0.80 -10.11 -7.01
N TYR A 22 -1.83 -10.51 -6.25
CA TYR A 22 -3.07 -9.75 -6.11
C TYR A 22 -2.79 -8.34 -5.57
N PHE A 23 -2.07 -8.23 -4.44
CA PHE A 23 -1.71 -6.94 -3.86
C PHE A 23 -0.80 -6.12 -4.77
N LYS A 24 0.15 -6.75 -5.47
CA LYS A 24 0.99 -6.07 -6.46
C LYS A 24 0.16 -5.45 -7.58
N ILE A 25 -0.84 -6.17 -8.09
CA ILE A 25 -1.72 -5.65 -9.15
C ILE A 25 -2.62 -4.53 -8.60
N LEU A 26 -3.14 -4.64 -7.38
CA LEU A 26 -3.90 -3.56 -6.74
C LEU A 26 -3.08 -2.27 -6.59
N LYS A 27 -1.82 -2.37 -6.16
CA LYS A 27 -0.90 -1.21 -6.07
C LYS A 27 -0.64 -0.59 -7.44
N ASN A 28 -0.39 -1.41 -8.45
CA ASN A 28 -0.20 -0.95 -9.83
C ASN A 28 -1.48 -0.29 -10.38
N PHE A 29 -2.65 -0.78 -10.01
CA PHE A 29 -3.93 -0.20 -10.38
C PHE A 29 -4.07 1.23 -9.80
N VAL A 30 -3.81 1.41 -8.50
CA VAL A 30 -3.82 2.74 -7.86
C VAL A 30 -2.84 3.68 -8.55
N ASN A 31 -1.57 3.27 -8.66
CA ASN A 31 -0.51 4.09 -9.23
C ASN A 31 -0.82 4.56 -10.66
N ARG A 32 -1.50 3.72 -11.45
CA ARG A 32 -1.82 4.02 -12.85
C ARG A 32 -3.05 4.92 -13.01
N TYR A 33 -4.03 4.82 -12.11
CA TYR A 33 -5.35 5.41 -12.35
C TYR A 33 -5.79 6.48 -11.34
N LYS A 34 -5.03 6.72 -10.26
CA LYS A 34 -5.39 7.71 -9.23
C LYS A 34 -5.58 9.14 -9.75
N ASP A 35 -4.85 9.50 -10.79
CA ASP A 35 -4.90 10.82 -11.42
C ASP A 35 -5.62 10.80 -12.78
N LEU A 36 -6.32 9.70 -13.10
CA LEU A 36 -6.97 9.54 -14.40
C LEU A 36 -8.15 10.51 -14.56
N GLN A 37 -8.06 11.40 -15.54
CA GLN A 37 -9.16 12.26 -15.97
C GLN A 37 -9.79 11.71 -17.25
N ILE A 38 -10.82 10.89 -17.11
CA ILE A 38 -11.39 10.14 -18.24
C ILE A 38 -12.17 11.03 -19.22
N GLU A 39 -12.70 12.16 -18.73
CA GLU A 39 -13.57 13.08 -19.47
C GLU A 39 -12.82 13.90 -20.52
N ILE A 40 -11.49 13.99 -20.42
CA ILE A 40 -10.63 14.76 -21.33
C ILE A 40 -9.89 13.88 -22.34
N LEU A 41 -10.06 12.55 -22.28
CA LEU A 41 -9.42 11.64 -23.21
C LEU A 41 -10.03 11.74 -24.61
N ASP A 42 -9.19 11.60 -25.62
CA ASP A 42 -9.66 11.35 -26.98
C ASP A 42 -10.38 9.98 -27.07
N ARG A 43 -11.21 9.80 -28.11
CA ARG A 43 -12.09 8.63 -28.22
C ARG A 43 -11.33 7.30 -28.23
N ASP A 44 -10.18 7.23 -28.90
CA ASP A 44 -9.42 5.98 -29.02
C ASP A 44 -8.73 5.63 -27.70
N LYS A 45 -8.14 6.60 -27.00
CA LYS A 45 -7.58 6.39 -25.66
C LYS A 45 -8.66 6.08 -24.64
N LEU A 46 -9.81 6.75 -24.72
CA LEU A 46 -10.95 6.51 -23.86
C LEU A 46 -11.41 5.05 -23.96
N ASP A 47 -11.60 4.56 -25.19
CA ASP A 47 -12.07 3.20 -25.42
C ASP A 47 -11.08 2.16 -24.91
N ASN A 48 -9.79 2.33 -25.23
CA ASN A 48 -8.72 1.45 -24.75
C ASN A 48 -8.60 1.47 -23.21
N THR A 49 -8.75 2.65 -22.60
CA THR A 49 -8.67 2.81 -21.14
C THR A 49 -9.83 2.11 -20.45
N ILE A 50 -11.07 2.32 -20.92
CA ILE A 50 -12.26 1.65 -20.36
C ILE A 50 -12.17 0.14 -20.56
N HIS A 51 -11.72 -0.33 -21.73
CA HIS A 51 -11.51 -1.76 -21.98
C HIS A 51 -10.48 -2.36 -21.01
N THR A 52 -9.38 -1.66 -20.78
CA THR A 52 -8.33 -2.11 -19.84
C THR A 52 -8.86 -2.15 -18.40
N ILE A 53 -9.56 -1.10 -17.96
CA ILE A 53 -10.14 -1.05 -16.62
C ILE A 53 -11.22 -2.10 -16.46
N LYS A 54 -12.05 -2.39 -17.49
CA LYS A 54 -13.00 -3.50 -17.49
C LYS A 54 -12.31 -4.83 -17.16
N GLY A 55 -11.24 -5.16 -17.89
CA GLY A 55 -10.49 -6.41 -17.67
C GLY A 55 -9.91 -6.48 -16.26
N LEU A 56 -9.18 -5.45 -15.84
CA LEU A 56 -8.55 -5.40 -14.52
C LEU A 56 -9.57 -5.44 -13.39
N SER A 57 -10.64 -4.65 -13.47
CA SER A 57 -11.69 -4.62 -12.43
C SER A 57 -12.43 -5.95 -12.32
N ALA A 58 -12.63 -6.68 -13.42
CA ALA A 58 -13.17 -8.04 -13.37
C ALA A 58 -12.22 -9.00 -12.63
N THR A 59 -10.95 -9.04 -13.03
CA THR A 59 -9.92 -9.90 -12.41
C THR A 59 -9.71 -9.59 -10.93
N LEU A 60 -9.82 -8.33 -10.53
CA LEU A 60 -9.58 -7.88 -9.16
C LEU A 60 -10.83 -7.91 -8.27
N GLY A 61 -11.97 -8.44 -8.74
CA GLY A 61 -13.19 -8.52 -7.94
C GLY A 61 -13.92 -7.18 -7.73
N MET A 62 -13.60 -6.15 -8.52
CA MET A 62 -14.28 -4.84 -8.51
C MET A 62 -15.55 -4.89 -9.38
N THR A 63 -16.47 -5.80 -9.05
CA THR A 63 -17.61 -6.21 -9.89
C THR A 63 -18.45 -5.04 -10.43
N LYS A 64 -18.83 -4.10 -9.55
CA LYS A 64 -19.63 -2.92 -9.93
C LYS A 64 -18.91 -2.01 -10.92
N LEU A 65 -17.59 -1.84 -10.79
CA LEU A 65 -16.80 -1.04 -11.74
C LEU A 65 -16.72 -1.76 -13.09
N SER A 66 -16.48 -3.07 -13.08
CA SER A 66 -16.46 -3.90 -14.30
C SER A 66 -17.78 -3.87 -15.05
N GLU A 67 -18.91 -3.92 -14.35
CA GLU A 67 -20.24 -3.80 -14.96
C GLU A 67 -20.46 -2.45 -15.66
N ILE A 68 -20.06 -1.34 -15.02
CA ILE A 68 -20.18 0.00 -15.62
C ILE A 68 -19.25 0.09 -16.84
N ALA A 69 -18.00 -0.36 -16.70
CA ALA A 69 -17.01 -0.40 -17.78
C ALA A 69 -17.50 -1.21 -18.99
N THR A 70 -18.15 -2.36 -18.72
CA THR A 70 -18.74 -3.23 -19.74
C THR A 70 -19.84 -2.52 -20.50
N LYS A 71 -20.78 -1.86 -19.79
CA LYS A 71 -21.87 -1.11 -20.41
C LYS A 71 -21.35 0.03 -21.31
N LEU A 72 -20.31 0.74 -20.86
CA LEU A 72 -19.66 1.80 -21.63
C LEU A 72 -18.95 1.26 -22.88
N ASN A 73 -18.15 0.20 -22.72
CA ASN A 73 -17.31 -0.37 -23.79
C ASN A 73 -18.12 -1.12 -24.85
N GLU A 74 -19.18 -1.85 -24.49
CA GLU A 74 -20.00 -2.61 -25.46
C GLU A 74 -20.93 -1.70 -26.26
N LYS A 75 -21.57 -0.73 -25.60
CA LYS A 75 -22.49 0.19 -26.27
C LYS A 75 -21.76 1.34 -26.97
N LYS A 76 -20.47 1.56 -26.64
CA LYS A 76 -19.68 2.72 -27.07
C LYS A 76 -20.39 4.06 -26.78
N ILE A 77 -21.16 4.10 -25.68
CA ILE A 77 -21.91 5.28 -25.21
C ILE A 77 -21.07 5.96 -24.15
N TYR A 78 -20.42 7.06 -24.52
CA TYR A 78 -19.59 7.88 -23.63
C TYR A 78 -20.27 9.21 -23.33
N GLU A 79 -21.54 9.14 -22.95
CA GLU A 79 -22.28 10.31 -22.48
C GLU A 79 -21.65 10.83 -21.18
N LYS A 80 -21.63 12.16 -21.03
CA LYS A 80 -20.99 12.84 -19.91
C LYS A 80 -21.41 12.26 -18.55
N ASP A 81 -22.71 12.03 -18.34
CA ASP A 81 -23.22 11.51 -17.07
C ASP A 81 -22.74 10.08 -16.77
N LYS A 82 -22.55 9.25 -17.81
CA LYS A 82 -22.05 7.87 -17.67
C LYS A 82 -20.56 7.85 -17.39
N LEU A 83 -19.79 8.75 -18.01
CA LEU A 83 -18.37 8.93 -17.69
C LEU A 83 -18.19 9.43 -16.26
N ILE A 84 -19.01 10.37 -15.80
CA ILE A 84 -19.00 10.85 -14.42
C ILE A 84 -19.34 9.72 -13.44
N GLU A 85 -20.33 8.87 -13.75
CA GLU A 85 -20.69 7.71 -12.93
C GLU A 85 -19.51 6.73 -12.80
N PHE A 86 -18.85 6.42 -13.92
CA PHE A 86 -17.66 5.57 -13.95
C PHE A 86 -16.50 6.18 -13.15
N SER A 87 -16.17 7.44 -13.41
CA SER A 87 -15.10 8.19 -12.75
C SER A 87 -15.29 8.22 -11.23
N LYS A 88 -16.50 8.50 -10.76
CA LYS A 88 -16.85 8.43 -9.32
C LYS A 88 -16.65 7.04 -8.74
N LYS A 89 -17.07 5.98 -9.45
CA LYS A 89 -16.90 4.61 -8.95
C LYS A 89 -15.43 4.22 -8.87
N LEU A 90 -14.64 4.58 -9.87
CA LEU A 90 -13.20 4.38 -9.89
C LEU A 90 -12.54 5.09 -8.71
N GLN A 91 -12.86 6.37 -8.49
CA GLN A 91 -12.26 7.14 -7.40
C GLN A 91 -12.56 6.52 -6.03
N LEU A 92 -13.80 6.07 -5.77
CA LEU A 92 -14.14 5.41 -4.51
C LEU A 92 -13.31 4.15 -4.23
N ILE A 93 -12.96 3.41 -5.29
CA ILE A 93 -12.09 2.22 -5.18
C ILE A 93 -10.65 2.66 -4.93
N ILE A 94 -10.16 3.68 -5.62
CA ILE A 94 -8.81 4.20 -5.45
C ILE A 94 -8.61 4.74 -4.03
N ASP A 95 -9.54 5.56 -3.53
CA ASP A 95 -9.49 6.10 -2.17
C ASP A 95 -9.45 4.96 -1.12
N GLU A 96 -10.29 3.93 -1.31
CA GLU A 96 -10.30 2.76 -0.43
C GLU A 96 -8.96 2.00 -0.49
N LEU A 97 -8.43 1.78 -1.69
CA LEU A 97 -7.14 1.10 -1.87
C LEU A 97 -5.98 1.91 -1.29
N GLU A 98 -5.95 3.23 -1.48
CA GLU A 98 -4.91 4.08 -0.90
C GLU A 98 -4.93 4.04 0.62
N ILE A 99 -6.11 4.03 1.25
CA ILE A 99 -6.23 3.89 2.71
C ILE A 99 -5.77 2.51 3.17
N LYS A 100 -6.18 1.45 2.48
CA LYS A 100 -5.92 0.07 2.91
C LYS A 100 -4.51 -0.41 2.59
N LEU A 101 -3.92 0.03 1.48
CA LEU A 101 -2.59 -0.40 1.05
C LEU A 101 -1.47 0.48 1.62
N GLN A 102 -1.79 1.49 2.43
CA GLN A 102 -0.82 2.33 3.14
C GLN A 102 0.09 1.55 4.12
N ASP A 103 -0.28 0.33 4.49
CA ASP A 103 0.50 -0.55 5.38
C ASP A 103 1.82 -1.09 4.78
N ASP A 104 2.14 -0.73 3.53
CA ASP A 104 3.36 -1.18 2.83
C ASP A 104 4.41 -0.08 2.62
N LYS A 105 4.31 1.06 3.31
CA LYS A 105 5.49 1.93 3.42
C LYS A 105 6.55 1.18 4.23
N PRO A 106 7.83 1.19 3.80
CA PRO A 106 8.91 0.66 4.61
C PRO A 106 8.82 1.34 5.98
N LYS A 107 8.58 0.52 6.99
CA LYS A 107 8.56 0.93 8.37
C LYS A 107 9.99 1.30 8.76
N THR A 108 10.17 2.41 9.48
CA THR A 108 11.47 2.69 10.09
C THR A 108 11.57 1.87 11.37
N ILE A 109 12.55 0.96 11.40
CA ILE A 109 12.90 0.12 12.54
C ILE A 109 14.17 0.70 13.16
N LEU A 110 14.12 0.99 14.46
CA LEU A 110 15.29 1.40 15.23
C LEU A 110 15.88 0.18 15.96
N ILE A 111 17.14 -0.11 15.71
CA ILE A 111 17.91 -1.13 16.43
C ILE A 111 18.77 -0.42 17.47
N ILE A 112 18.60 -0.76 18.74
CA ILE A 112 19.41 -0.24 19.86
C ILE A 112 20.24 -1.40 20.40
N THR A 113 21.54 -1.38 20.11
CA THR A 113 22.48 -2.44 20.46
C THR A 113 23.90 -1.90 20.52
N ASP A 114 24.72 -2.41 21.44
CA ASP A 114 26.16 -2.16 21.48
C ASP A 114 26.97 -3.26 20.76
N LYS A 115 26.31 -4.34 20.31
CA LYS A 115 26.93 -5.50 19.64
C LYS A 115 26.95 -5.34 18.13
N ILE A 116 28.09 -4.86 17.64
CA ILE A 116 28.32 -4.57 16.21
C ILE A 116 28.06 -5.78 15.29
N ILE A 117 28.33 -7.01 15.74
CA ILE A 117 28.20 -8.23 14.93
C ILE A 117 26.73 -8.50 14.55
N ASP A 118 25.78 -8.15 15.43
CA ASP A 118 24.37 -8.43 15.19
C ASP A 118 23.75 -7.41 14.21
N ILE A 119 24.35 -6.23 14.10
CA ILE A 119 23.85 -5.13 13.26
C ILE A 119 23.90 -5.51 11.78
N ASP A 120 25.03 -6.02 11.30
CA ASP A 120 25.22 -6.31 9.86
C ASP A 120 24.18 -7.33 9.36
N ILE A 121 23.93 -8.39 10.16
CA ILE A 121 22.95 -9.43 9.85
C ILE A 121 21.53 -8.86 9.88
N LEU A 122 21.21 -8.02 10.87
CA LEU A 122 19.89 -7.41 10.97
C LEU A 122 19.62 -6.42 9.83
N ILE A 123 20.61 -5.64 9.42
CA ILE A 123 20.52 -4.76 8.25
C ILE A 123 20.31 -5.59 6.98
N GLU A 124 21.05 -6.68 6.79
CA GLU A 124 20.90 -7.58 5.63
C GLU A 124 19.47 -8.16 5.56
N ILE A 125 18.91 -8.60 6.69
CA ILE A 125 17.59 -9.24 6.73
C ILE A 125 16.44 -8.21 6.62
N LEU A 126 16.57 -7.06 7.29
CA LEU A 126 15.48 -6.10 7.45
C LEU A 126 15.52 -4.98 6.40
N GLY A 127 16.70 -4.58 5.95
CA GLY A 127 16.92 -3.44 5.05
C GLY A 127 16.30 -3.59 3.66
N ASP A 128 16.03 -4.82 3.22
CA ASP A 128 15.35 -5.10 1.95
C ASP A 128 13.89 -4.60 1.91
N LYS A 129 13.24 -4.49 3.07
CA LYS A 129 11.80 -4.17 3.19
C LYS A 129 11.51 -2.97 4.09
N HIS A 130 12.47 -2.57 4.91
CA HIS A 130 12.29 -1.58 5.96
C HIS A 130 13.44 -0.59 5.92
N ASP A 131 13.17 0.62 6.39
CA ASP A 131 14.23 1.56 6.69
C ASP A 131 14.80 1.18 8.07
N VAL A 132 16.12 1.05 8.18
CA VAL A 132 16.77 0.55 9.39
C VAL A 132 17.73 1.61 9.91
N ILE A 133 17.47 2.07 11.13
CA ILE A 133 18.33 2.99 11.85
C ILE A 133 18.98 2.23 12.99
N VAL A 134 20.24 2.51 13.24
CA VAL A 134 21.00 1.85 14.31
C VAL A 134 21.52 2.88 15.28
N ALA A 135 21.26 2.66 16.55
CA ALA A 135 21.76 3.47 17.66
C ALA A 135 22.65 2.61 18.54
N LEU A 136 23.91 3.01 18.67
CA LEU A 136 24.92 2.32 19.48
C LEU A 136 24.96 2.80 20.93
N ASP A 137 24.29 3.92 21.19
CA ASP A 137 24.22 4.52 22.50
C ASP A 137 22.88 5.22 22.72
N LYS A 138 22.70 5.66 23.96
CA LYS A 138 21.50 6.36 24.43
C LYS A 138 21.22 7.65 23.68
N THR A 139 22.25 8.42 23.35
CA THR A 139 22.10 9.71 22.69
C THR A 139 21.57 9.51 21.27
N MET A 140 22.17 8.60 20.51
CA MET A 140 21.73 8.27 19.15
C MET A 140 20.29 7.73 19.14
N ALA A 141 19.93 6.87 20.09
CA ALA A 141 18.59 6.29 20.16
C ALA A 141 17.52 7.35 20.44
N LEU A 142 17.77 8.25 21.39
CA LEU A 142 16.84 9.33 21.70
C LEU A 142 16.71 10.34 20.55
N GLU A 143 17.83 10.69 19.90
CA GLU A 143 17.82 11.55 18.72
C GLU A 143 16.99 10.94 17.58
N ALA A 144 17.20 9.66 17.26
CA ALA A 144 16.43 8.95 16.23
C ALA A 144 14.94 8.92 16.56
N ILE A 145 14.56 8.66 17.82
CA ILE A 145 13.15 8.66 18.25
C ILE A 145 12.50 10.04 18.12
N GLU A 146 13.26 11.12 18.30
CA GLU A 146 12.74 12.49 18.20
C GLU A 146 12.67 13.02 16.77
N THR A 147 13.56 12.55 15.90
CA THR A 147 13.73 13.08 14.53
C THR A 147 13.05 12.22 13.46
N GLU A 148 12.87 10.93 13.72
CA GLU A 148 12.38 9.96 12.75
C GLU A 148 11.04 9.34 13.16
N ASN A 149 10.28 8.85 12.17
CA ASN A 149 8.99 8.21 12.43
C ASN A 149 9.15 6.71 12.72
N ILE A 150 9.68 6.40 13.92
CA ILE A 150 9.98 5.04 14.35
C ILE A 150 8.70 4.24 14.61
N SER A 151 8.61 3.06 14.00
CA SER A 151 7.43 2.18 14.08
C SER A 151 7.63 0.94 14.94
N LEU A 152 8.89 0.56 15.19
CA LEU A 152 9.30 -0.57 16.01
C LEU A 152 10.73 -0.32 16.52
N ILE A 153 10.98 -0.66 17.78
CA ILE A 153 12.30 -0.68 18.37
C ILE A 153 12.70 -2.13 18.63
N LEU A 154 13.83 -2.57 18.08
CA LEU A 154 14.51 -3.81 18.48
C LEU A 154 15.53 -3.45 19.55
N PHE A 155 15.31 -3.96 20.75
CA PHE A 155 16.02 -3.50 21.94
C PHE A 155 16.87 -4.60 22.55
N GLU A 156 18.17 -4.33 22.68
CA GLU A 156 19.06 -5.21 23.40
C GLU A 156 18.88 -5.10 24.92
N ILE A 157 18.52 -6.21 25.57
CA ILE A 157 18.16 -6.25 27.00
C ILE A 157 19.29 -5.81 27.94
N ASP A 158 20.54 -5.82 27.48
CA ASP A 158 21.70 -5.43 28.28
C ASP A 158 21.81 -3.89 28.46
N MET A 159 21.05 -3.08 27.69
CA MET A 159 21.05 -1.61 27.77
C MET A 159 19.95 -1.02 28.68
N ILE A 160 19.69 -1.62 29.85
CA ILE A 160 18.56 -1.29 30.74
C ILE A 160 18.40 0.21 31.06
N ASP A 161 19.49 0.98 31.08
CA ASP A 161 19.53 2.41 31.41
C ASP A 161 18.81 3.33 30.41
N ILE A 162 18.46 2.82 29.23
CA ILE A 162 17.61 3.53 28.26
C ILE A 162 16.16 3.03 28.22
N TYR A 163 15.90 1.82 28.72
CA TYR A 163 14.61 1.15 28.55
C TYR A 163 13.43 1.97 29.09
N ASP A 164 13.60 2.58 30.27
CA ASP A 164 12.56 3.40 30.88
C ASP A 164 12.25 4.66 30.06
N ASP A 165 13.26 5.25 29.42
CA ASP A 165 13.10 6.44 28.58
C ASP A 165 12.31 6.12 27.30
N ILE A 166 12.62 4.99 26.64
CA ILE A 166 11.96 4.58 25.39
C ILE A 166 10.56 4.03 25.62
N LYS A 167 10.31 3.30 26.72
CA LYS A 167 9.01 2.71 27.03
C LYS A 167 7.91 3.76 27.20
N SER A 168 8.28 4.97 27.62
CA SER A 168 7.35 6.10 27.75
C SER A 168 6.74 6.57 26.42
N LYS A 169 7.34 6.21 25.28
CA LYS A 169 7.01 6.77 23.95
C LYS A 169 5.88 6.05 23.21
N SER A 170 5.28 5.01 23.79
CA SER A 170 4.20 4.21 23.14
C SER A 170 4.57 3.61 21.78
N ILE A 171 5.86 3.44 21.51
CA ILE A 171 6.39 2.71 20.36
C ILE A 171 6.52 1.24 20.77
N PRO A 172 6.13 0.25 19.92
CA PRO A 172 6.36 -1.16 20.21
C PRO A 172 7.86 -1.45 20.39
N ILE A 173 8.19 -2.23 21.42
CA ILE A 173 9.56 -2.68 21.73
C ILE A 173 9.56 -4.21 21.73
N ILE A 174 10.49 -4.81 21.01
CA ILE A 174 10.73 -6.26 20.97
C ILE A 174 12.13 -6.55 21.50
#